data_AF-A0A0P9FF14-F1
#
_entry.id   AF-A0A0P9FF14-F1
#
_cell.length_a   1.000
_cell.length_b   1.000
_cell.length_c   1.000
_cell.angle_alpha   90.00
_cell.angle_beta   90.00
_cell.angle_gamma   90.00
#
_symmetry.space_group_name_H-M   'P 1'
#
loop_
_entity.id
_entity.type
_entity.pdbx_description
1 polymer ?
#
loop_
_entity_poly.entity_id
_entity_poly.type
_entity_poly.pdbx_seq_one_letter_code
_entity_poly.pdbx_strand_id
1 'polypeptide(L)'
;MNCIDLPIDPTGQDQRTPRDWWHGQGVDDSAIDAYRLGFCPRCPMAVDPIHPERPMPSATIPIYSATNTVLNIRHRLLRPPSKKGDKYRPHARDLGAHLFNTRSLGTLPDGTRRTDRRIALIWEGEKKVIVGSSIQDWILGFFYPIVTATSGAGSWTSVYGDEWAAQFDEFERVIVMFDPGPDAILTAAEHTAALFGRRGCVIQTPQKVDDWLLGTAGGSGLTPTQRLDTLVGWIEDARPLRAESIWGGWA
;
A
#
# COMPACT_ATOMS: atom_id res chain seq x y z
N MET A 1 -5.59 18.13 4.18
CA MET A 1 -4.23 17.59 4.43
C MET A 1 -3.28 18.76 4.22
N ASN A 2 -3.00 19.50 5.29
CA ASN A 2 -2.06 20.61 5.24
C ASN A 2 -0.71 20.02 4.86
N CYS A 3 -0.14 20.47 3.75
CA CYS A 3 1.28 20.31 3.53
C CYS A 3 1.94 20.89 4.78
N ILE A 4 2.57 20.05 5.60
CA ILE A 4 3.43 20.53 6.67
C ILE A 4 4.41 21.47 5.96
N ASP A 5 4.36 22.76 6.26
CA ASP A 5 5.33 23.73 5.77
C ASP A 5 6.69 23.24 6.26
N LEU A 6 7.40 22.57 5.36
CA LEU A 6 8.68 21.96 5.68
C LEU A 6 9.67 23.12 5.87
N PRO A 7 10.47 23.13 6.95
CA PRO A 7 11.54 24.09 7.07
C PRO A 7 12.56 23.81 5.96
N ILE A 8 12.41 24.56 4.86
CA ILE A 8 13.37 24.60 3.78
C ILE A 8 14.41 25.64 4.21
N ASP A 9 15.66 25.20 4.40
CA ASP A 9 16.79 26.11 4.54
C ASP A 9 16.79 27.10 3.36
N PRO A 10 17.22 28.37 3.51
CA PRO A 10 17.35 29.33 2.40
C PRO A 10 18.09 28.81 1.15
N THR A 11 18.86 27.72 1.25
CA THR A 11 19.49 26.98 0.14
C THR A 11 18.57 26.02 -0.63
N GLY A 12 17.34 25.79 -0.17
CA GLY A 12 16.39 24.87 -0.80
C GLY A 12 16.53 23.39 -0.38
N GLN A 13 17.36 23.09 0.62
CA GLN A 13 17.62 21.74 1.12
C GLN A 13 16.70 21.36 2.29
N ASP A 14 16.09 20.17 2.24
CA ASP A 14 15.37 19.57 3.38
C ASP A 14 16.43 19.04 4.36
N GLN A 15 16.49 19.62 5.58
CA GLN A 15 17.49 19.24 6.58
C GLN A 15 17.14 17.98 7.37
N ARG A 16 15.95 17.40 7.16
CA ARG A 16 15.57 16.15 7.81
C ARG A 16 16.40 14.99 7.28
N THR A 17 16.75 14.08 8.19
CA THR A 17 17.29 12.80 7.77
C THR A 17 16.21 12.02 6.99
N PRO A 18 16.60 11.11 6.09
CA PRO A 18 15.69 10.16 5.45
C PRO A 18 14.70 9.49 6.42
N ARG A 19 15.16 9.18 7.64
CA ARG A 19 14.36 8.55 8.69
C ARG A 19 13.29 9.50 9.25
N ASP A 20 13.63 10.76 9.50
CA ASP A 20 12.67 11.75 10.01
C ASP A 20 11.45 11.91 9.10
N TRP A 21 11.65 11.82 7.78
CA TRP A 21 10.53 11.84 6.84
C TRP A 21 9.62 10.62 7.02
N TRP A 22 10.20 9.41 7.11
CA TRP A 22 9.45 8.17 7.33
C TRP A 22 8.73 8.14 8.68
N HIS A 23 9.38 8.61 9.75
CA HIS A 23 8.75 8.80 11.05
C HIS A 23 7.56 9.76 10.98
N GLY A 24 7.70 10.87 10.25
CA GLY A 24 6.59 11.79 9.97
C GLY A 24 5.46 11.17 9.13
N GLN A 25 5.67 10.01 8.50
CA GLN A 25 4.64 9.22 7.83
C GLN A 25 4.06 8.09 8.70
N GLY A 26 4.46 8.00 9.98
CA GLY A 26 4.02 6.96 10.90
C GLY A 26 4.75 5.62 10.74
N VAL A 27 5.98 5.64 10.22
CA VAL A 27 6.81 4.44 10.02
C VAL A 27 7.97 4.46 11.02
N ASP A 28 8.05 3.45 11.88
CA ASP A 28 9.12 3.30 12.88
C ASP A 28 10.42 2.72 12.29
N ASP A 29 11.48 2.66 13.10
CA ASP A 29 12.78 2.17 12.67
C ASP A 29 12.77 0.69 12.26
N SER A 30 12.00 -0.15 12.96
CA SER A 30 11.87 -1.58 12.64
C SER A 30 11.27 -1.76 11.24
N ALA A 31 10.23 -0.99 10.93
CA ALA A 31 9.61 -0.96 9.62
C ALA A 31 10.54 -0.40 8.53
N ILE A 32 11.26 0.69 8.82
CA ILE A 32 12.27 1.25 7.91
C ILE A 32 13.31 0.19 7.55
N ASP A 33 13.81 -0.56 8.53
CA ASP A 33 14.83 -1.57 8.33
C ASP A 33 14.27 -2.82 7.63
N ALA A 34 13.10 -3.30 8.05
CA ALA A 34 12.45 -4.48 7.50
C ALA A 34 12.12 -4.32 6.00
N TYR A 35 11.61 -3.15 5.61
CA TYR A 35 11.31 -2.82 4.22
C TYR A 35 12.48 -2.20 3.46
N ARG A 36 13.62 -1.97 4.13
CA ARG A 36 14.81 -1.29 3.58
C ARG A 36 14.46 0.05 2.93
N LEU A 37 13.63 0.83 3.63
CA LEU A 37 13.20 2.13 3.17
C LEU A 37 14.39 3.09 3.13
N GLY A 38 14.40 3.96 2.14
CA GLY A 38 15.53 4.86 1.94
C GLY A 38 15.12 6.22 1.41
N PHE A 39 16.11 6.90 0.85
CA PHE A 39 15.97 8.22 0.25
C PHE A 39 16.86 8.33 -0.97
N CYS A 40 16.34 9.05 -1.97
CA CYS A 40 17.05 9.36 -3.19
C CYS A 40 17.01 10.89 -3.39
N PRO A 41 18.15 11.60 -3.30
CA PRO A 41 18.18 13.06 -3.40
C PRO A 41 17.74 13.56 -4.78
N ARG A 42 17.87 12.73 -5.81
CA ARG A 42 17.47 13.02 -7.19
C ARG A 42 16.76 11.83 -7.80
N CYS A 43 15.43 11.81 -7.74
CA CYS A 43 14.64 10.80 -8.43
C CYS A 43 14.95 10.80 -9.94
N PRO A 44 15.39 9.67 -10.53
CA PRO A 44 15.80 9.61 -11.94
C PRO A 44 14.66 9.87 -12.93
N MET A 45 13.42 9.67 -12.48
CA MET A 45 12.20 9.76 -13.29
C MET A 45 11.34 10.99 -12.98
N ALA A 46 11.87 11.94 -12.21
CA ALA A 46 11.16 13.18 -11.89
C ALA A 46 12.02 14.41 -12.22
N VAL A 47 11.36 15.37 -12.85
CA VAL A 47 11.90 16.70 -13.14
C VAL A 47 10.94 17.71 -12.51
N ASP A 48 11.47 18.73 -11.85
CA ASP A 48 10.67 19.84 -11.36
C ASP A 48 10.18 20.66 -12.57
N PRO A 49 8.86 20.83 -12.76
CA PRO A 49 8.33 21.52 -13.93
C PRO A 49 8.59 23.03 -13.93
N ILE A 50 8.88 23.62 -12.77
CA ILE A 50 9.17 25.05 -12.62
C ILE A 50 10.67 25.29 -12.69
N HIS A 51 11.46 24.37 -12.13
CA HIS A 51 12.92 24.46 -12.03
C HIS A 51 13.62 23.18 -12.49
N PRO A 52 13.69 22.88 -13.80
CA PRO A 52 14.18 21.60 -14.32
C PRO A 52 15.59 21.19 -13.86
N GLU A 53 16.41 22.16 -13.47
CA GLU A 53 17.73 21.98 -12.89
C GLU A 53 17.72 21.46 -11.45
N ARG A 54 16.61 21.67 -10.72
CA ARG A 54 16.48 21.26 -9.33
C ARG A 54 16.20 19.77 -9.23
N PRO A 55 16.93 19.05 -8.36
CA PRO A 55 16.64 17.66 -8.12
C PRO A 55 15.29 17.51 -7.41
N MET A 56 14.58 16.43 -7.74
CA MET A 56 13.33 16.04 -7.09
C MET A 56 13.65 14.95 -6.05
N PRO A 57 13.84 15.32 -4.77
CA PRO A 57 14.10 14.33 -3.73
C PRO A 57 12.89 13.43 -3.52
N SER A 58 13.17 12.19 -3.13
CA SER A 58 12.14 11.17 -2.92
C SER A 58 12.50 10.21 -1.81
N ALA A 59 11.49 9.76 -1.09
CA ALA A 59 11.62 8.57 -0.24
C ALA A 59 11.51 7.31 -1.12
N THR A 60 12.31 6.30 -0.85
CA THR A 60 12.39 5.09 -1.69
C THR A 60 11.80 3.86 -1.01
N ILE A 61 11.09 3.05 -1.79
CA ILE A 61 10.47 1.80 -1.40
C ILE A 61 10.93 0.72 -2.39
N PRO A 62 11.89 -0.14 -2.03
CA PRO A 62 12.28 -1.26 -2.88
C PRO A 62 11.14 -2.27 -3.03
N ILE A 63 10.96 -2.77 -4.25
CA ILE A 63 9.97 -3.78 -4.60
C ILE A 63 10.71 -5.07 -4.90
N TYR A 64 10.38 -6.12 -4.17
CA TYR A 64 11.00 -7.43 -4.31
C TYR A 64 10.05 -8.43 -4.93
N SER A 65 10.61 -9.37 -5.69
CA SER A 65 9.94 -10.62 -6.02
C SER A 65 9.73 -11.48 -4.76
N ALA A 66 8.90 -12.51 -4.88
CA ALA A 66 8.78 -13.55 -3.84
C ALA A 66 10.13 -14.21 -3.50
N THR A 67 11.06 -14.25 -4.47
CA THR A 67 12.42 -14.80 -4.33
C THR A 67 13.47 -13.76 -3.91
N ASN A 68 13.05 -12.61 -3.37
CA ASN A 68 13.94 -11.57 -2.83
C ASN A 68 14.86 -10.90 -3.87
N THR A 69 14.48 -10.92 -5.15
CA THR A 69 15.14 -10.14 -6.20
C THR A 69 14.52 -8.76 -6.27
N VAL A 70 15.32 -7.69 -6.34
CA VAL A 70 14.81 -6.32 -6.53
C VAL A 70 14.25 -6.20 -7.94
N LEU A 71 12.95 -5.93 -8.05
CA LEU A 71 12.25 -5.71 -9.32
C LEU A 71 12.18 -4.22 -9.68
N ASN A 72 12.01 -3.36 -8.67
CA ASN A 72 11.86 -1.92 -8.86
C ASN A 72 12.25 -1.17 -7.57
N ILE A 73 12.47 0.13 -7.68
CA ILE A 73 12.48 1.06 -6.53
C ILE A 73 11.40 2.10 -6.80
N ARG A 74 10.36 2.12 -5.97
CA ARG A 74 9.31 3.13 -6.04
C ARG A 74 9.77 4.38 -5.31
N HIS A 75 9.67 5.52 -5.98
CA HIS A 75 10.03 6.82 -5.46
C HIS A 75 8.76 7.59 -5.10
N ARG A 76 8.59 7.95 -3.82
CA ARG A 76 7.59 8.91 -3.38
C ARG A 76 8.21 10.30 -3.41
N LEU A 77 7.75 11.18 -4.30
CA LEU A 77 8.29 12.53 -4.37
C LEU A 77 7.94 13.31 -3.11
N LEU A 78 8.93 13.99 -2.52
CA LEU A 78 8.71 14.81 -1.32
C LEU A 78 7.95 16.10 -1.67
N ARG A 79 8.15 16.59 -2.89
CA ARG A 79 7.50 17.77 -3.47
C ARG A 79 6.83 17.36 -4.78
N PRO A 80 5.73 16.60 -4.76
CA PRO A 80 5.10 16.17 -5.99
C PRO A 80 4.55 17.39 -6.74
N PRO A 81 4.64 17.43 -8.08
CA PRO A 81 3.95 18.46 -8.85
C PRO A 81 2.44 18.35 -8.59
N SER A 82 1.72 19.47 -8.67
CA SER A 82 0.33 19.62 -8.20
C SER A 82 -0.71 18.71 -8.86
N LYS A 83 -0.35 17.95 -9.90
CA LYS A 83 -1.26 17.04 -10.59
C LYS A 83 -1.48 15.75 -9.79
N LYS A 84 -2.75 15.34 -9.69
CA LYS A 84 -3.17 14.06 -9.09
C LYS A 84 -2.51 12.91 -9.88
N GLY A 85 -1.88 11.97 -9.17
CA GLY A 85 -1.16 10.84 -9.77
C GLY A 85 0.35 11.03 -9.87
N ASP A 86 0.88 12.24 -9.65
CA ASP A 86 2.32 12.49 -9.79
C ASP A 86 3.15 12.22 -8.54
N LYS A 87 2.55 11.62 -7.52
CA LYS A 87 3.20 11.45 -6.22
C LYS A 87 4.22 10.31 -6.18
N TYR A 88 4.10 9.33 -7.09
CA TYR A 88 5.01 8.19 -7.17
C TYR A 88 5.64 8.04 -8.55
N ARG A 89 6.88 7.55 -8.59
CA ARG A 89 7.63 7.23 -9.82
C ARG A 89 8.31 5.86 -9.70
N PRO A 90 8.45 5.11 -10.80
CA PRO A 90 9.38 3.98 -10.84
C PRO A 90 10.83 4.47 -10.89
N HIS A 91 11.78 3.57 -10.64
CA HIS A 91 13.20 3.89 -10.75
C HIS A 91 13.65 4.11 -12.19
N ALA A 92 13.09 3.33 -13.12
CA ALA A 92 13.35 3.42 -14.54
C ALA A 92 12.03 3.33 -15.32
N ARG A 93 12.07 3.70 -16.60
CA ARG A 93 10.97 3.45 -17.53
C ARG A 93 10.77 1.94 -17.71
N ASP A 94 9.56 1.56 -18.08
CA ASP A 94 9.23 0.20 -18.55
C ASP A 94 9.42 -0.94 -17.55
N LEU A 95 9.65 -0.64 -16.27
CA LEU A 95 9.67 -1.65 -15.19
C LEU A 95 8.30 -2.30 -14.94
N GLY A 96 7.22 -1.81 -15.56
CA GLY A 96 5.87 -2.35 -15.40
C GLY A 96 5.28 -2.11 -14.01
N ALA A 97 4.18 -2.81 -13.74
CA ALA A 97 3.55 -2.85 -12.43
C ALA A 97 3.94 -4.16 -11.73
N HIS A 98 4.08 -4.11 -10.41
CA HIS A 98 4.33 -5.29 -9.59
C HIS A 98 3.43 -5.30 -8.37
N LEU A 99 3.32 -6.45 -7.72
CA LEU A 99 2.81 -6.53 -6.36
C LEU A 99 3.92 -6.17 -5.36
N PHE A 100 3.58 -5.32 -4.41
CA PHE A 100 4.40 -5.02 -3.24
C PHE A 100 4.03 -5.95 -2.08
N ASN A 101 5.04 -6.31 -1.30
CA ASN A 101 4.95 -7.19 -0.13
C ASN A 101 4.48 -8.64 -0.41
N THR A 102 4.72 -9.17 -1.60
CA THR A 102 4.37 -10.57 -1.96
C THR A 102 5.08 -11.61 -1.10
N ARG A 103 6.25 -11.28 -0.54
CA ARG A 103 6.94 -12.15 0.41
C ARG A 103 6.05 -12.50 1.61
N SER A 104 5.11 -11.63 1.98
CA SER A 104 4.15 -11.87 3.05
C SER A 104 3.15 -13.00 2.75
N LEU A 105 2.95 -13.34 1.47
CA LEU A 105 2.05 -14.41 1.04
C LEU A 105 2.69 -15.79 1.15
N GLY A 106 4.03 -15.89 1.08
CA GLY A 106 4.72 -17.17 0.97
C GLY A 106 5.06 -17.86 2.30
N THR A 107 5.76 -18.98 2.18
CA THR A 107 6.31 -19.75 3.32
C THR A 107 7.72 -19.26 3.72
N LEU A 108 8.12 -19.59 4.93
CA LEU A 108 9.50 -19.53 5.40
C LEU A 108 10.33 -20.65 4.75
N PRO A 109 11.69 -20.58 4.79
CA PRO A 109 12.56 -21.62 4.23
C PRO A 109 12.35 -23.02 4.81
N ASP A 110 11.82 -23.13 6.03
CA ASP A 110 11.47 -24.39 6.69
C ASP A 110 10.09 -24.93 6.29
N GLY A 111 9.41 -24.27 5.34
CA GLY A 111 8.08 -24.64 4.86
C GLY A 111 6.93 -24.16 5.75
N THR A 112 7.21 -23.52 6.90
CA THR A 112 6.15 -22.95 7.73
C THR A 112 5.52 -21.73 7.03
N ARG A 113 4.21 -21.56 7.15
CA ARG A 113 3.55 -20.38 6.63
C ARG A 113 3.97 -19.15 7.43
N ARG A 114 4.12 -18.01 6.76
CA ARG A 114 4.35 -16.73 7.44
C ARG A 114 3.14 -16.25 8.23
N THR A 115 1.96 -16.79 7.93
CA THR A 115 0.73 -16.55 8.66
C THR A 115 -0.02 -17.87 8.87
N ASP A 116 -0.63 -18.03 10.03
CA ASP A 116 -1.61 -19.08 10.29
C ASP A 116 -3.00 -18.74 9.73
N ARG A 117 -3.20 -17.48 9.34
CA ARG A 117 -4.48 -16.98 8.84
C ARG A 117 -4.72 -17.38 7.39
N ARG A 118 -5.95 -17.81 7.13
CA ARG A 118 -6.44 -18.14 5.78
C ARG A 118 -7.05 -16.92 5.06
N ILE A 119 -6.70 -15.71 5.49
CA ILE A 119 -7.19 -14.43 4.96
C ILE A 119 -5.99 -13.60 4.49
N ALA A 120 -6.05 -13.11 3.25
CA ALA A 120 -5.12 -12.13 2.71
C ALA A 120 -5.84 -10.79 2.45
N LEU A 121 -5.12 -9.69 2.57
CA LEU A 121 -5.61 -8.34 2.37
C LEU A 121 -4.94 -7.70 1.15
N ILE A 122 -5.72 -6.98 0.35
CA ILE A 122 -5.24 -6.14 -0.76
C ILE A 122 -5.60 -4.70 -0.46
N TRP A 123 -4.59 -3.87 -0.24
CA TRP A 123 -4.77 -2.44 0.07
C TRP A 123 -4.32 -1.55 -1.10
N GLU A 124 -4.67 -0.26 -1.07
CA GLU A 124 -4.22 0.72 -2.06
C GLU A 124 -2.98 1.50 -1.58
N GLY A 125 -1.80 1.19 -2.14
CA GLY A 125 -0.57 1.96 -1.96
C GLY A 125 0.41 1.40 -0.94
N GLU A 126 1.70 1.47 -1.27
CA GLU A 126 2.78 0.77 -0.58
C GLU A 126 2.98 1.28 0.86
N LYS A 127 2.80 2.58 1.09
CA LYS A 127 2.86 3.18 2.44
C LYS A 127 1.83 2.54 3.38
N LYS A 128 0.62 2.25 2.88
CA LYS A 128 -0.44 1.68 3.71
C LYS A 128 -0.11 0.26 4.12
N VAL A 129 0.42 -0.52 3.18
CA VAL A 129 0.91 -1.88 3.46
C VAL A 129 2.01 -1.84 4.53
N ILE A 130 3.00 -0.95 4.41
CA ILE A 130 4.06 -0.79 5.42
C ILE A 130 3.47 -0.49 6.80
N VAL A 131 2.67 0.58 6.91
CA VAL A 131 2.06 1.00 8.19
C VAL A 131 1.16 -0.10 8.77
N GLY A 132 0.31 -0.70 7.95
CA GLY A 132 -0.60 -1.76 8.37
C GLY A 132 0.12 -3.00 8.86
N SER A 133 1.14 -3.45 8.15
CA SER A 133 1.93 -4.61 8.53
C SER A 133 2.70 -4.36 9.83
N SER A 134 3.33 -3.19 9.99
CA SER A 134 4.08 -2.86 11.21
C SER A 134 3.18 -2.75 12.44
N ILE A 135 1.99 -2.18 12.30
CA ILE A 135 1.04 -2.06 13.43
C ILE A 135 0.46 -3.42 13.82
N GLN A 136 0.16 -4.29 12.85
CA GLN A 136 -0.31 -5.65 13.15
C GLN A 136 0.75 -6.45 13.91
N ASP A 137 2.00 -6.42 13.44
CA ASP A 137 3.12 -7.10 14.10
C ASP A 137 3.32 -6.61 15.53
N TRP A 138 3.28 -5.28 15.74
CA TRP A 138 3.51 -4.67 17.04
C TRP A 138 2.39 -4.90 18.05
N ILE A 139 1.11 -4.84 17.63
CA ILE A 139 -0.03 -4.85 18.55
C ILE A 139 -0.66 -6.24 18.71
N LEU A 140 -0.78 -7.00 17.62
CA LEU A 140 -1.58 -8.24 17.62
C LEU A 140 -0.75 -9.48 17.88
N GLY A 141 0.57 -9.42 17.63
CA GLY A 141 1.42 -10.62 17.62
C GLY A 141 1.00 -11.65 16.56
N PHE A 142 0.11 -11.27 15.64
CA PHE A 142 -0.31 -12.06 14.48
C PHE A 142 -0.43 -11.14 13.26
N PHE A 143 -0.38 -11.75 12.08
CA PHE A 143 -0.16 -11.02 10.84
C PHE A 143 -1.10 -11.50 9.73
N TYR A 144 -1.95 -10.60 9.22
CA TYR A 144 -2.59 -10.80 7.92
C TYR A 144 -1.64 -10.34 6.81
N PRO A 145 -1.36 -11.18 5.80
CA PRO A 145 -0.62 -10.73 4.62
C PRO A 145 -1.34 -9.57 3.97
N ILE A 146 -0.64 -8.44 3.82
CA ILE A 146 -1.14 -7.25 3.15
C ILE A 146 -0.29 -6.99 1.92
N VAL A 147 -0.92 -6.89 0.76
CA VAL A 147 -0.24 -6.56 -0.50
C VAL A 147 -0.89 -5.36 -1.17
N THR A 148 -0.21 -4.83 -2.18
CA THR A 148 -0.78 -3.79 -3.05
C THR A 148 -0.11 -3.82 -4.42
N ALA A 149 -0.77 -3.28 -5.44
CA ALA A 149 -0.14 -3.05 -6.73
C ALA A 149 0.60 -1.71 -6.73
N THR A 150 1.83 -1.68 -7.27
CA THR A 150 2.66 -0.47 -7.30
C THR A 150 2.10 0.64 -8.19
N SER A 151 1.18 0.32 -9.10
CA SER A 151 0.60 1.27 -10.06
C SER A 151 -0.88 1.60 -9.76
N GLY A 152 -1.28 1.41 -8.49
CA GLY A 152 -2.62 1.75 -8.01
C GLY A 152 -3.68 0.69 -8.34
N ALA A 153 -4.90 0.94 -7.85
CA ALA A 153 -6.04 0.03 -7.88
C ALA A 153 -6.32 -0.58 -9.27
N GLY A 154 -6.28 0.22 -10.33
CA GLY A 154 -6.61 -0.23 -11.69
C GLY A 154 -5.62 -1.22 -12.32
N SER A 155 -4.47 -1.49 -11.67
CA SER A 155 -3.50 -2.45 -12.22
C SER A 155 -3.93 -3.90 -12.07
N TRP A 156 -4.82 -4.19 -11.12
CA TRP A 156 -5.36 -5.53 -10.91
C TRP A 156 -6.25 -6.01 -12.06
N THR A 157 -6.86 -5.09 -12.81
CA THR A 157 -7.69 -5.41 -13.98
C THR A 157 -6.90 -5.39 -15.29
N SER A 158 -5.56 -5.37 -15.21
CA SER A 158 -4.69 -5.40 -16.39
C SER A 158 -4.26 -6.83 -16.75
N VAL A 159 -3.36 -6.96 -17.73
CA VAL A 159 -2.78 -8.26 -18.16
C VAL A 159 -2.09 -9.05 -17.05
N TYR A 160 -1.81 -8.42 -15.90
CA TYR A 160 -1.20 -9.08 -14.75
C TYR A 160 -2.21 -9.69 -13.76
N GLY A 161 -3.51 -9.40 -13.91
CA GLY A 161 -4.54 -9.72 -12.92
C GLY A 161 -4.58 -11.19 -12.53
N ASP A 162 -4.63 -12.08 -13.52
CA ASP A 162 -4.71 -13.53 -13.30
C ASP A 162 -3.42 -14.08 -12.68
N GLU A 163 -2.25 -13.63 -13.14
CA GLU A 163 -0.95 -14.02 -12.59
C GLU A 163 -0.81 -13.59 -11.12
N TRP A 164 -1.26 -12.38 -10.81
CA TRP A 164 -1.28 -11.87 -9.44
C TRP A 164 -2.28 -12.62 -8.57
N ALA A 165 -3.47 -12.91 -9.08
CA ALA A 165 -4.51 -13.62 -8.36
C ALA A 165 -4.08 -15.05 -7.98
N ALA A 166 -3.32 -15.73 -8.84
CA ALA A 166 -2.78 -17.07 -8.57
C ALA A 166 -1.87 -17.12 -7.32
N GLN A 167 -1.24 -16.00 -6.94
CA GLN A 167 -0.43 -15.93 -5.71
C GLN A 167 -1.28 -16.04 -4.43
N PHE A 168 -2.61 -16.03 -4.54
CA PHE A 168 -3.54 -16.10 -3.42
C PHE A 168 -4.32 -17.41 -3.36
N ASP A 169 -3.95 -18.43 -4.15
CA ASP A 169 -4.72 -19.69 -4.24
C ASP A 169 -4.87 -20.42 -2.90
N GLU A 170 -3.93 -20.23 -1.97
CA GLU A 170 -3.97 -20.88 -0.66
C GLU A 170 -4.86 -20.19 0.39
N PHE A 171 -5.36 -18.99 0.10
CA PHE A 171 -6.20 -18.22 1.02
C PHE A 171 -7.67 -18.52 0.80
N GLU A 172 -8.41 -18.74 1.90
CA GLU A 172 -9.86 -18.95 1.87
C GLU A 172 -10.63 -17.67 1.57
N ARG A 173 -10.08 -16.52 1.99
CA ARG A 173 -10.65 -15.20 1.72
C ARG A 173 -9.57 -14.23 1.28
N VAL A 174 -9.91 -13.42 0.29
CA VAL A 174 -9.09 -12.29 -0.16
C VAL A 174 -9.94 -11.04 -0.06
N ILE A 175 -9.51 -10.12 0.80
CA ILE A 175 -10.27 -8.92 1.13
C ILE A 175 -9.62 -7.72 0.49
N VAL A 176 -10.36 -7.03 -0.37
CA VAL A 176 -9.93 -5.79 -1.02
C VAL A 176 -10.41 -4.59 -0.21
N MET A 177 -9.47 -3.73 0.16
CA MET A 177 -9.68 -2.52 0.95
C MET A 177 -8.96 -1.34 0.29
N PHE A 178 -9.59 -0.75 -0.73
CA PHE A 178 -9.07 0.47 -1.37
C PHE A 178 -9.49 1.72 -0.60
N ASP A 179 -8.85 2.85 -0.92
CA ASP A 179 -9.16 4.10 -0.24
C ASP A 179 -10.63 4.47 -0.46
N PRO A 180 -11.32 5.07 0.52
CA PRO A 180 -12.62 5.65 0.26
C PRO A 180 -12.47 6.78 -0.76
N GLY A 181 -13.41 6.83 -1.69
CA GLY A 181 -13.43 7.85 -2.73
C GLY A 181 -14.62 7.65 -3.66
N PRO A 182 -14.54 8.22 -4.88
CA PRO A 182 -15.62 8.13 -5.86
C PRO A 182 -15.96 6.67 -6.20
N ASP A 183 -17.15 6.45 -6.78
CA ASP A 183 -17.65 5.13 -7.18
C ASP A 183 -16.67 4.31 -8.04
N ALA A 184 -15.81 4.99 -8.82
CA ALA A 184 -14.77 4.36 -9.60
C ALA A 184 -13.76 3.55 -8.74
N ILE A 185 -13.47 3.98 -7.51
CA ILE A 185 -12.56 3.24 -6.60
C ILE A 185 -13.26 2.01 -6.04
N LEU A 186 -14.54 2.12 -5.67
CA LEU A 186 -15.34 0.97 -5.26
C LEU A 186 -15.44 -0.05 -6.39
N THR A 187 -15.75 0.42 -7.61
CA THR A 187 -15.81 -0.44 -8.81
C THR A 187 -14.48 -1.17 -9.04
N ALA A 188 -13.35 -0.46 -8.89
CA ALA A 188 -12.03 -1.09 -9.00
C ALA A 188 -11.78 -2.15 -7.90
N ALA A 189 -12.27 -1.91 -6.68
CA ALA A 189 -12.18 -2.87 -5.58
C ALA A 189 -13.03 -4.12 -5.86
N GLU A 190 -14.24 -3.95 -6.36
CA GLU A 190 -15.14 -5.03 -6.76
C GLU A 190 -14.56 -5.86 -7.90
N HIS A 191 -14.01 -5.22 -8.93
CA HIS A 191 -13.33 -5.92 -10.02
C HIS A 191 -12.11 -6.71 -9.53
N THR A 192 -11.32 -6.13 -8.61
CA THR A 192 -10.19 -6.83 -8.01
C THR A 192 -10.66 -8.03 -7.19
N ALA A 193 -11.72 -7.88 -6.40
CA ALA A 193 -12.28 -8.97 -5.60
C ALA A 193 -12.88 -10.09 -6.48
N ALA A 194 -13.47 -9.74 -7.62
CA ALA A 194 -14.04 -10.70 -8.56
C ALA A 194 -13.01 -11.70 -9.11
N LEU A 195 -11.72 -11.33 -9.19
CA LEU A 195 -10.62 -12.25 -9.56
C LEU A 195 -10.53 -13.49 -8.66
N PHE A 196 -11.06 -13.40 -7.43
CA PHE A 196 -11.03 -14.48 -6.44
C PHE A 196 -12.37 -15.23 -6.33
N GLY A 197 -13.36 -14.90 -7.18
CA GLY A 197 -14.69 -15.52 -7.17
C GLY A 197 -15.36 -15.44 -5.79
N ARG A 198 -15.82 -16.57 -5.26
CA ARG A 198 -16.49 -16.66 -3.95
C ARG A 198 -15.57 -16.37 -2.75
N ARG A 199 -14.26 -16.25 -2.96
CA ARG A 199 -13.29 -15.90 -1.91
C ARG A 199 -13.07 -14.39 -1.81
N GLY A 200 -13.47 -13.65 -2.83
CA GLY A 200 -13.30 -12.20 -2.91
C GLY A 200 -14.31 -11.45 -2.06
N CYS A 201 -13.81 -10.59 -1.18
CA CYS A 201 -14.61 -9.66 -0.38
C CYS A 201 -14.15 -8.22 -0.61
N VAL A 202 -15.05 -7.26 -0.44
CA VAL A 202 -14.72 -5.83 -0.43
C VAL A 202 -15.12 -5.25 0.92
N ILE A 203 -14.23 -4.46 1.52
CA ILE A 203 -14.56 -3.63 2.69
C ILE A 203 -14.37 -2.17 2.29
N GLN A 204 -15.41 -1.37 2.50
CA GLN A 204 -15.31 0.08 2.45
C GLN A 204 -15.01 0.61 3.84
N THR A 205 -13.89 1.31 3.99
CA THR A 205 -13.52 1.95 5.26
C THR A 205 -14.02 3.39 5.28
N PRO A 206 -14.32 3.96 6.46
CA PRO A 206 -14.78 5.35 6.58
C PRO A 206 -13.72 6.37 6.15
N GLN A 207 -12.44 5.98 6.19
CA GLN A 207 -11.29 6.78 5.77
C GLN A 207 -10.16 5.85 5.32
N LYS A 208 -9.06 6.43 4.84
CA LYS A 208 -7.87 5.66 4.45
C LYS A 208 -7.35 4.86 5.63
N VAL A 209 -7.02 3.59 5.40
CA VAL A 209 -6.69 2.66 6.49
C VAL A 209 -5.43 3.06 7.25
N ASP A 210 -4.42 3.62 6.59
CA ASP A 210 -3.22 4.16 7.25
C ASP A 210 -3.57 5.38 8.13
N ASP A 211 -4.39 6.29 7.63
CA ASP A 211 -4.85 7.45 8.40
C ASP A 211 -5.73 7.02 9.60
N TRP A 212 -6.53 5.96 9.47
CA TRP A 212 -7.26 5.32 10.55
C TRP A 212 -6.32 4.75 11.61
N LEU A 213 -5.39 3.88 11.22
CA LEU A 213 -4.49 3.25 12.18
C LEU A 213 -3.64 4.30 12.94
N LEU A 214 -3.13 5.31 12.24
CA LEU A 214 -2.33 6.39 12.81
C LEU A 214 -3.16 7.42 13.60
N GLY A 215 -4.49 7.46 13.40
CA GLY A 215 -5.37 8.43 14.05
C GLY A 215 -5.20 9.87 13.54
N THR A 216 -4.72 10.05 12.31
CA THR A 216 -4.40 11.37 11.72
C THR A 216 -5.59 12.05 11.06
N ALA A 217 -6.61 11.29 10.66
CA ALA A 217 -7.88 11.83 10.21
C ALA A 217 -8.75 12.07 11.46
N GLY A 218 -8.71 13.31 11.95
CA GLY A 218 -9.33 13.71 13.21
C GLY A 218 -10.75 13.19 13.37
N GLY A 219 -11.04 12.58 14.51
CA GLY A 219 -12.43 12.37 14.94
C GLY A 219 -12.81 11.00 15.49
N SER A 220 -11.93 9.99 15.61
CA SER A 220 -12.38 8.71 16.17
C SER A 220 -12.44 8.68 17.70
N GLY A 221 -11.58 9.44 18.41
CA GLY A 221 -11.46 9.34 19.88
C GLY A 221 -10.99 7.96 20.39
N LEU A 222 -10.73 7.02 19.47
CA LEU A 222 -10.33 5.65 19.75
C LEU A 222 -8.84 5.56 20.02
N THR A 223 -8.42 4.67 20.91
CA THR A 223 -7.01 4.30 21.10
C THR A 223 -6.48 3.50 19.90
N PRO A 224 -5.15 3.38 19.71
CA PRO A 224 -4.58 2.52 18.67
C PRO A 224 -5.13 1.09 18.69
N THR A 225 -5.26 0.48 19.87
CA THR A 225 -5.83 -0.87 20.04
C THR A 225 -7.29 -0.93 19.59
N GLN A 226 -8.13 0.02 20.02
CA GLN A 226 -9.55 0.06 19.62
C GLN A 226 -9.73 0.21 18.10
N ARG A 227 -8.87 1.02 17.45
CA ARG A 227 -8.90 1.17 15.99
C ARG A 227 -8.51 -0.11 15.28
N LEU A 228 -7.57 -0.85 15.84
CA LEU A 228 -7.15 -2.13 15.31
C LEU A 228 -8.20 -3.22 15.53
N ASP A 229 -8.80 -3.31 16.72
CA ASP A 229 -9.90 -4.23 17.01
C ASP A 229 -11.09 -3.97 16.07
N THR A 230 -11.39 -2.70 15.79
CA THR A 230 -12.41 -2.32 14.82
C THR A 230 -12.07 -2.83 13.41
N LEU A 231 -10.82 -2.67 12.98
CA LEU A 231 -10.34 -3.17 11.68
C LEU A 231 -10.42 -4.70 11.60
N VAL A 232 -10.04 -5.40 12.67
CA VAL A 232 -10.15 -6.86 12.77
C VAL A 232 -11.61 -7.29 12.69
N GLY A 233 -12.51 -6.62 13.41
CA GLY A 233 -13.94 -6.87 13.31
C GLY A 233 -14.47 -6.73 11.88
N TRP A 234 -14.08 -5.66 11.16
CA TRP A 234 -14.42 -5.51 9.74
C TRP A 234 -13.90 -6.66 8.88
N ILE A 235 -12.66 -7.10 9.10
CA ILE A 235 -12.03 -8.21 8.37
C ILE A 235 -12.78 -9.52 8.63
N GLU A 236 -13.15 -9.78 9.89
CA GLU A 236 -13.83 -11.02 10.29
C GLU A 236 -15.27 -11.07 9.74
N ASP A 237 -15.97 -9.93 9.78
CA ASP A 237 -17.33 -9.78 9.29
C ASP A 237 -17.44 -9.70 7.76
N ALA A 238 -16.33 -9.47 7.04
CA ALA A 238 -16.31 -9.36 5.59
C ALA A 238 -16.97 -10.58 4.93
N ARG A 239 -17.98 -10.30 4.09
CA ARG A 239 -18.73 -11.31 3.34
C ARG A 239 -18.30 -11.32 1.87
N PRO A 240 -18.31 -12.50 1.22
CA PRO A 240 -18.05 -12.60 -0.21
C PRO A 240 -18.99 -11.72 -1.04
N LEU A 241 -18.50 -11.25 -2.18
CA LEU A 241 -19.36 -10.62 -3.18
C LEU A 241 -20.49 -11.58 -3.59
N ARG A 242 -21.71 -11.04 -3.70
CA ARG A 242 -22.86 -11.84 -4.17
C ARG A 242 -22.64 -12.17 -5.64
N ALA A 243 -23.05 -13.35 -6.08
CA ALA A 243 -22.89 -13.77 -7.47
C ALA A 243 -23.54 -12.77 -8.47
N GLU A 244 -24.62 -12.11 -8.04
CA GLU A 244 -25.36 -11.10 -8.81
C GLU A 244 -24.55 -9.83 -9.09
N SER A 245 -23.61 -9.45 -8.21
CA SER A 245 -22.77 -8.26 -8.37
C SER A 245 -21.56 -8.48 -9.28
N ILE A 246 -21.27 -9.72 -9.67
CA ILE A 246 -20.08 -10.08 -10.46
C ILE A 246 -20.35 -9.98 -11.99
N TRP A 247 -21.62 -10.06 -12.42
CA TRP A 247 -21.98 -10.23 -13.84
C TRP A 247 -23.00 -9.23 -14.40
N GLY A 248 -23.51 -8.30 -13.59
CA GLY A 248 -24.66 -7.45 -13.95
C GLY A 248 -24.41 -6.24 -14.85
N GLY A 249 -23.23 -6.06 -15.46
CA GLY A 249 -22.88 -4.80 -16.13
C GLY A 249 -22.10 -4.88 -17.44
N TRP A 250 -21.90 -6.07 -18.01
CA TRP A 250 -20.95 -6.24 -19.12
C TRP A 250 -21.54 -7.08 -20.25
N ALA A 251 -22.38 -6.44 -21.05
CA ALA A 251 -22.72 -6.82 -22.42
C ALA A 251 -22.64 -5.58 -23.31
#